data_AF-A0A0W0V6W7-F1
#
_entry.id   AF-A0A0W0V6W7-F1
#
_cell.length_a   1.000
_cell.length_b   1.000
_cell.length_c   1.000
_cell.angle_alpha   90.00
_cell.angle_beta   90.00
_cell.angle_gamma   90.00
#
_symmetry.space_group_name_H-M   'P 1'
#
loop_
_entity.id
_entity.type
_entity.pdbx_description
1 polymer ?
#
loop_
_entity_poly.entity_id
_entity_poly.type
_entity_poly.pdbx_seq_one_letter_code
_entity_poly.pdbx_strand_id
1 'polypeptide(L)'
;MNAIITNALTNALHALFLLSYFLLAFWQWQKGNKRFTGCIVSFFFVVFLLKVLGVLVHYLSGNEYVSNLWLAIAMGVILHNYLLIHAMRMPEILRAMTMIFSLLLIGCFIIDDHFIYIAILLITVYLLAALYSEKWTRFGFIAVIVANIIWIVLRESSQLFFGREIPVEWRFDNDVYHLLLIIATFIIYLSIKRGDWSYPKT
;
A
#
# COMPACT_ATOMS: atom_id res chain seq x y z
N MET A 1 24.98 5.62 -8.77
CA MET A 1 23.82 4.79 -8.35
C MET A 1 22.64 5.25 -9.18
N ASN A 2 21.96 4.35 -9.90
CA ASN A 2 20.81 4.72 -10.75
C ASN A 2 19.49 4.58 -9.96
N ALA A 3 18.40 5.13 -10.50
CA ALA A 3 17.10 5.12 -9.82
C ALA A 3 16.53 3.71 -9.61
N ILE A 4 16.91 2.72 -10.44
CA ILE A 4 16.50 1.31 -10.26
C ILE A 4 17.04 0.77 -8.93
N ILE A 5 18.32 0.99 -8.66
CA ILE A 5 18.98 0.53 -7.43
C ILE A 5 18.43 1.26 -6.22
N THR A 6 18.29 2.60 -6.28
CA THR A 6 17.75 3.37 -5.15
C THR A 6 16.33 2.95 -4.83
N ASN A 7 15.50 2.80 -5.86
CA ASN A 7 14.12 2.39 -5.71
C ASN A 7 14.00 0.99 -5.07
N ALA A 8 14.81 0.02 -5.51
CA ALA A 8 14.88 -1.29 -4.88
C ALA A 8 15.30 -1.19 -3.40
N LEU A 9 16.28 -0.34 -3.07
CA LEU A 9 16.75 -0.13 -1.70
C LEU A 9 15.70 0.55 -0.81
N THR A 10 15.06 1.63 -1.27
CA THR A 10 14.01 2.32 -0.50
C THR A 10 12.77 1.44 -0.32
N ASN A 11 12.45 0.60 -1.30
CA ASN A 11 11.39 -0.38 -1.19
C ASN A 11 11.73 -1.50 -0.20
N ALA A 12 12.97 -2.01 -0.22
CA ALA A 12 13.47 -3.01 0.72
C ALA A 12 13.52 -2.45 2.15
N LEU A 13 13.92 -1.19 2.32
CA LEU A 13 13.87 -0.49 3.60
C LEU A 13 12.44 -0.45 4.15
N HIS A 14 11.46 -0.12 3.30
CA HIS A 14 10.07 -0.15 3.71
C HIS A 14 9.58 -1.57 4.06
N ALA A 15 9.98 -2.59 3.28
CA ALA A 15 9.69 -3.99 3.61
C ALA A 15 10.23 -4.38 4.99
N LEU A 16 11.46 -3.94 5.34
CA LEU A 16 12.06 -4.20 6.65
C LEU A 16 11.25 -3.57 7.80
N PHE A 17 10.79 -2.33 7.64
CA PHE A 17 9.92 -1.69 8.63
C PHE A 17 8.59 -2.43 8.78
N LEU A 18 7.97 -2.85 7.67
CA LEU A 18 6.73 -3.61 7.69
C LEU A 18 6.88 -4.99 8.34
N LEU A 19 8.00 -5.68 8.09
CA LEU A 19 8.33 -6.92 8.78
C LEU A 19 8.43 -6.70 10.29
N SER A 20 9.08 -5.61 10.70
CA SER A 20 9.19 -5.24 12.11
C SER A 20 7.81 -4.98 12.73
N TYR A 21 6.94 -4.24 12.04
CA TYR A 21 5.57 -3.98 12.49
C TYR A 21 4.73 -5.26 12.56
N PHE A 22 4.86 -6.15 11.57
CA PHE A 22 4.21 -7.46 11.57
C PHE A 22 4.64 -8.29 12.80
N LEU A 23 5.95 -8.44 13.03
CA LEU A 23 6.46 -9.24 14.16
C LEU A 23 5.99 -8.68 15.50
N LEU A 24 6.03 -7.36 15.67
CA LEU A 24 5.56 -6.70 16.88
C LEU A 24 4.04 -6.84 17.06
N ALA A 25 3.26 -6.66 15.99
CA ALA A 25 1.81 -6.83 16.02
C ALA A 25 1.42 -8.28 16.33
N PHE A 26 2.08 -9.25 15.70
CA PHE A 26 1.88 -10.68 15.92
C PHE A 26 2.16 -11.05 17.37
N TRP A 27 3.28 -10.59 17.93
CA TRP A 27 3.63 -10.83 19.33
C TRP A 27 2.60 -10.23 20.30
N GLN A 28 2.10 -9.02 20.04
CA GLN A 28 1.06 -8.39 20.85
C GLN A 28 -0.27 -9.15 20.77
N TRP A 29 -0.65 -9.60 19.57
CA TRP A 29 -1.85 -10.40 19.36
C TRP A 29 -1.78 -11.73 20.11
N GLN A 30 -0.65 -12.44 20.05
CA GLN A 30 -0.42 -13.70 20.79
C GLN A 30 -0.52 -13.52 22.31
N LYS A 31 -0.18 -12.32 22.83
CA LYS A 31 -0.38 -11.95 24.24
C LYS A 31 -1.82 -11.61 24.60
N GLY A 32 -2.76 -11.73 23.67
CA GLY A 32 -4.18 -11.40 23.88
C GLY A 32 -4.47 -9.89 23.90
N ASN A 33 -3.56 -9.04 23.41
CA ASN A 33 -3.80 -7.61 23.34
C ASN A 33 -4.90 -7.30 22.32
N LYS A 34 -6.09 -6.91 22.80
CA LYS A 34 -7.27 -6.63 21.97
C LYS A 34 -7.08 -5.48 20.96
N ARG A 35 -6.03 -4.66 21.10
CA ARG A 35 -5.65 -3.64 20.12
C ARG A 35 -4.99 -4.21 18.87
N PHE A 36 -4.54 -5.46 18.88
CA PHE A 36 -3.91 -6.10 17.73
C PHE A 36 -4.78 -7.27 17.32
N THR A 37 -5.65 -7.05 16.34
CA THR A 37 -6.52 -8.11 15.80
C THR A 37 -5.78 -8.93 14.74
N GLY A 38 -6.28 -10.14 14.47
CA GLY A 38 -5.74 -10.97 13.39
C GLY A 38 -5.72 -10.25 12.03
N CYS A 39 -6.74 -9.44 11.74
CA CYS A 39 -6.78 -8.64 10.50
C CYS A 39 -5.64 -7.61 10.43
N ILE A 40 -5.26 -6.96 11.53
CA ILE A 40 -4.12 -6.03 11.57
C ILE A 40 -2.80 -6.75 11.37
N VAL A 41 -2.65 -7.91 12.01
CA VAL A 41 -1.45 -8.72 11.85
C VAL A 41 -1.31 -9.14 10.38
N SER A 42 -2.38 -9.64 9.78
CA SER A 42 -2.44 -9.99 8.36
C SER A 42 -2.22 -8.79 7.45
N PHE A 43 -2.74 -7.61 7.80
CA PHE A 43 -2.51 -6.37 7.06
C PHE A 43 -1.01 -6.08 6.92
N PHE A 44 -0.26 -6.04 8.02
CA PHE A 44 1.19 -5.78 7.94
C PHE A 44 1.94 -6.88 7.18
N PHE A 45 1.52 -8.15 7.36
CA PHE A 45 2.12 -9.26 6.64
C PHE A 45 1.92 -9.16 5.12
N VAL A 46 0.70 -8.85 4.66
CA VAL A 46 0.41 -8.73 3.24
C VAL A 46 1.16 -7.55 2.63
N VAL A 47 1.18 -6.37 3.28
CA VAL A 47 1.94 -5.23 2.77
C VAL A 47 3.44 -5.55 2.71
N PHE A 48 3.98 -6.26 3.71
CA PHE A 48 5.36 -6.74 3.69
C PHE A 48 5.62 -7.62 2.46
N LEU A 49 4.78 -8.63 2.19
CA LEU A 49 4.93 -9.49 1.02
C LEU A 49 4.85 -8.71 -0.30
N LEU A 50 3.89 -7.79 -0.41
CA LEU A 50 3.76 -6.90 -1.57
C LEU A 50 5.03 -6.07 -1.80
N LYS A 51 5.68 -5.61 -0.72
CA LYS A 51 6.93 -4.86 -0.80
C LYS A 51 8.11 -5.73 -1.21
N VAL A 52 8.20 -6.96 -0.72
CA VAL A 52 9.19 -7.94 -1.20
C VAL A 52 9.01 -8.22 -2.69
N LEU A 53 7.76 -8.43 -3.16
CA LEU A 53 7.48 -8.61 -4.58
C LEU A 53 7.88 -7.37 -5.40
N GLY A 54 7.60 -6.16 -4.90
CA GLY A 54 8.03 -4.92 -5.55
C GLY A 54 9.55 -4.78 -5.65
N VAL A 55 10.31 -5.23 -4.64
CA VAL A 55 11.78 -5.27 -4.71
C VAL A 55 12.22 -6.22 -5.83
N LEU A 56 11.64 -7.42 -5.90
CA LEU A 56 11.94 -8.39 -6.95
C LEU A 56 11.65 -7.86 -8.35
N VAL A 57 10.52 -7.18 -8.53
CA VAL A 57 10.16 -6.53 -9.80
C VAL A 57 11.24 -5.53 -10.26
N HIS A 58 11.76 -4.71 -9.35
CA HIS A 58 12.80 -3.74 -9.71
C HIS A 58 14.14 -4.40 -10.01
N TYR A 59 14.52 -5.45 -9.28
CA TYR A 59 15.77 -6.18 -9.56
C TYR A 59 15.70 -6.99 -10.86
N LEU A 60 14.54 -7.55 -11.19
CA LEU A 60 14.34 -8.39 -12.38
C LEU A 60 13.86 -7.58 -13.59
N SER A 61 13.96 -6.25 -13.55
CA SER A 61 13.50 -5.37 -14.62
C SER A 61 14.05 -5.81 -15.98
N GLY A 62 13.15 -5.99 -16.96
CA GLY A 62 13.48 -6.48 -18.31
C GLY A 62 13.39 -8.00 -18.49
N ASN A 63 13.04 -8.76 -17.44
CA ASN A 63 12.80 -10.20 -17.53
C ASN A 63 11.31 -10.51 -17.81
N GLU A 64 11.03 -11.59 -18.54
CA GLU A 64 9.67 -12.00 -18.93
C GLU A 64 8.73 -12.27 -17.73
N TYR A 65 9.28 -12.75 -16.61
CA TYR A 65 8.49 -13.06 -15.41
C TYR A 65 7.99 -11.83 -14.64
N VAL A 66 8.43 -10.62 -14.99
CA VAL A 66 8.02 -9.37 -14.32
C VAL A 66 6.51 -9.14 -14.44
N SER A 67 5.91 -9.51 -15.58
CA SER A 67 4.45 -9.45 -15.79
C SER A 67 3.68 -10.28 -14.76
N ASN A 68 4.12 -11.52 -14.51
CA ASN A 68 3.52 -12.41 -13.52
C ASN A 68 3.66 -11.88 -12.09
N LEU A 69 4.78 -11.21 -11.78
CA LEU A 69 4.97 -10.56 -10.48
C LEU A 69 4.01 -9.38 -10.29
N TRP A 70 3.79 -8.57 -11.33
CA TRP A 70 2.80 -7.49 -11.28
C TRP A 70 1.37 -8.00 -11.10
N LEU A 71 1.01 -9.11 -11.76
CA LEU A 71 -0.28 -9.76 -11.53
C LEU A 71 -0.41 -10.25 -10.08
N ALA A 72 0.63 -10.87 -9.52
CA ALA A 72 0.63 -11.29 -8.12
C ALA A 72 0.50 -10.10 -7.16
N ILE A 73 1.17 -8.98 -7.44
CA ILE A 73 1.04 -7.73 -6.69
C ILE A 73 -0.41 -7.20 -6.76
N ALA A 74 -1.00 -7.16 -7.95
CA ALA A 74 -2.37 -6.69 -8.15
C ALA A 74 -3.39 -7.53 -7.35
N MET A 75 -3.25 -8.86 -7.36
CA MET A 75 -4.08 -9.76 -6.54
C MET A 75 -3.83 -9.56 -5.04
N GLY A 76 -2.58 -9.37 -4.64
CA GLY A 76 -2.24 -9.07 -3.25
C GLY A 76 -2.80 -7.72 -2.78
N VAL A 77 -2.93 -6.72 -3.66
CA VAL A 77 -3.59 -5.44 -3.36
C VAL A 77 -5.08 -5.64 -3.06
N ILE A 78 -5.77 -6.54 -3.78
CA ILE A 78 -7.17 -6.89 -3.47
C ILE A 78 -7.27 -7.50 -2.07
N LEU A 79 -6.41 -8.48 -1.76
CA LEU A 79 -6.37 -9.11 -0.43
C LEU A 79 -6.08 -8.08 0.68
N HIS A 80 -5.14 -7.18 0.43
CA HIS A 80 -4.82 -6.08 1.33
C HIS A 80 -6.02 -5.18 1.60
N ASN A 81 -6.73 -4.76 0.56
CA ASN A 81 -7.92 -3.94 0.67
C ASN A 81 -9.02 -4.66 1.46
N TYR A 82 -9.21 -5.96 1.20
CA TYR A 82 -10.13 -6.80 1.97
C TYR A 82 -9.82 -6.78 3.47
N LEU A 83 -8.55 -7.00 3.85
CA LEU A 83 -8.14 -7.01 5.25
C LEU A 83 -8.33 -5.64 5.91
N LEU A 84 -8.01 -4.57 5.19
CA LEU A 84 -8.13 -3.19 5.65
C LEU A 84 -9.60 -2.83 5.99
N ILE A 85 -10.53 -3.08 5.07
CA ILE A 85 -11.95 -2.72 5.26
C ILE A 85 -12.64 -3.62 6.30
N HIS A 86 -12.21 -4.88 6.45
CA HIS A 86 -12.72 -5.78 7.49
C HIS A 86 -12.16 -5.43 8.88
N ALA A 87 -10.97 -4.83 8.94
CA ALA A 87 -10.44 -4.27 10.18
C ALA A 87 -11.15 -2.98 10.62
N MET A 88 -12.09 -2.45 9.82
CA MET A 88 -12.80 -1.19 10.08
C MET A 88 -14.29 -1.38 10.38
N ARG A 89 -14.85 -0.43 11.13
CA ARG A 89 -16.30 -0.31 11.40
C ARG A 89 -17.10 0.20 10.19
N MET A 90 -16.92 -0.44 9.04
CA MET A 90 -17.67 -0.12 7.83
C MET A 90 -18.93 -1.00 7.70
N PRO A 91 -20.05 -0.44 7.20
CA PRO A 91 -21.22 -1.23 6.81
C PRO A 91 -20.88 -2.31 5.77
N GLU A 92 -21.51 -3.48 5.86
CA GLU A 92 -21.24 -4.61 4.95
C GLU A 92 -21.46 -4.26 3.46
N ILE A 93 -22.50 -3.48 3.16
CA ILE A 93 -22.77 -2.99 1.78
C ILE A 93 -21.56 -2.21 1.24
N LEU A 94 -20.97 -1.32 2.04
CA LEU A 94 -19.81 -0.55 1.61
C LEU A 94 -18.56 -1.43 1.48
N ARG A 95 -18.40 -2.45 2.32
CA ARG A 95 -17.30 -3.41 2.15
C ARG A 95 -17.44 -4.17 0.83
N ALA A 96 -18.63 -4.69 0.53
CA ALA A 96 -18.91 -5.39 -0.71
C ALA A 96 -18.68 -4.50 -1.94
N MET A 97 -19.20 -3.27 -1.93
CA MET A 97 -18.97 -2.29 -3.00
C MET A 97 -17.48 -1.99 -3.19
N THR A 98 -16.72 -1.85 -2.10
CA THR A 98 -15.27 -1.60 -2.16
C THR A 98 -14.53 -2.77 -2.79
N MET A 99 -14.93 -4.01 -2.50
CA MET A 99 -14.34 -5.21 -3.12
C MET A 99 -14.69 -5.32 -4.61
N ILE A 100 -15.94 -5.04 -5.00
CA ILE A 100 -16.34 -5.01 -6.41
C ILE A 100 -15.54 -3.94 -7.17
N PHE A 101 -15.41 -2.75 -6.60
CA PHE A 101 -14.63 -1.66 -7.18
C PHE A 101 -13.14 -2.01 -7.28
N SER A 102 -12.59 -2.71 -6.27
CA SER A 102 -11.21 -3.22 -6.30
C SER A 102 -10.99 -4.18 -7.46
N LEU A 103 -11.91 -5.14 -7.67
CA LEU A 103 -11.84 -6.08 -8.78
C LEU A 103 -11.94 -5.37 -10.14
N LEU A 104 -12.82 -4.37 -10.26
CA LEU A 104 -12.97 -3.60 -11.49
C LEU A 104 -11.69 -2.86 -11.87
N LEU A 105 -11.09 -2.11 -10.93
CA LEU A 105 -9.86 -1.36 -11.22
C LEU A 105 -8.64 -2.26 -11.45
N ILE A 106 -8.54 -3.38 -10.74
CA ILE A 106 -7.50 -4.38 -11.05
C ILE A 106 -7.76 -5.03 -12.42
N GLY A 107 -9.01 -5.26 -12.80
CA GLY A 107 -9.36 -5.71 -14.15
C GLY A 107 -8.90 -4.72 -15.23
N CYS A 108 -9.15 -3.41 -15.03
CA CYS A 108 -8.64 -2.37 -15.92
C CYS A 108 -7.11 -2.36 -15.99
N PHE A 109 -6.42 -2.50 -14.85
CA PHE A 109 -4.95 -2.63 -14.83
C PHE A 109 -4.46 -3.82 -15.67
N ILE A 110 -5.10 -4.98 -15.57
CA ILE A 110 -4.71 -6.18 -16.32
C ILE A 110 -4.90 -6.00 -17.83
N ILE A 111 -5.91 -5.24 -18.26
CA ILE A 111 -6.22 -5.02 -19.69
C ILE A 111 -5.32 -3.95 -20.31
N ASP A 112 -5.11 -2.83 -19.60
CA ASP A 112 -4.47 -1.63 -20.15
C ASP A 112 -3.01 -1.46 -19.69
N ASP A 113 -2.53 -2.29 -18.77
CA ASP A 113 -1.19 -2.25 -18.15
C ASP A 113 -0.81 -0.87 -17.55
N HIS A 114 -1.81 -0.10 -17.11
CA HIS A 114 -1.60 1.26 -16.60
C HIS A 114 -1.69 1.32 -15.07
N PHE A 115 -0.57 1.62 -14.41
CA PHE A 115 -0.46 1.66 -12.95
C PHE A 115 -1.40 2.66 -12.25
N ILE A 116 -1.92 3.64 -12.99
CA ILE A 116 -2.89 4.61 -12.46
C ILE A 116 -4.12 3.94 -11.86
N TYR A 117 -4.58 2.81 -12.42
CA TYR A 117 -5.75 2.10 -11.90
C TYR A 117 -5.50 1.54 -10.51
N ILE A 118 -4.30 1.02 -10.24
CA ILE A 118 -3.89 0.58 -8.90
C ILE A 118 -3.78 1.79 -7.96
N ALA A 119 -3.21 2.90 -8.41
CA ALA A 119 -3.07 4.10 -7.58
C ALA A 119 -4.42 4.71 -7.19
N ILE A 120 -5.36 4.84 -8.14
CA ILE A 120 -6.73 5.31 -7.90
C ILE A 120 -7.46 4.36 -6.94
N LEU A 121 -7.28 3.05 -7.11
CA LEU A 121 -7.84 2.05 -6.21
C LEU A 121 -7.36 2.27 -4.78
N LEU A 122 -6.04 2.36 -4.59
CA LEU A 122 -5.46 2.58 -3.27
C LEU A 122 -5.97 3.90 -2.66
N ILE A 123 -5.95 5.01 -3.41
CA ILE A 123 -6.46 6.31 -2.95
C ILE A 123 -7.92 6.18 -2.48
N THR A 124 -8.77 5.51 -3.26
CA THR A 124 -10.20 5.37 -2.93
C THR A 124 -10.42 4.56 -1.66
N VAL A 125 -9.73 3.42 -1.53
CA VAL A 125 -9.85 2.56 -0.34
C VAL A 125 -9.27 3.26 0.89
N TYR A 126 -8.14 3.95 0.76
CA TYR A 126 -7.55 4.69 1.87
C TYR A 126 -8.36 5.95 2.24
N LEU A 127 -9.09 6.55 1.29
CA LEU A 127 -10.04 7.62 1.59
C LEU A 127 -11.20 7.10 2.45
N LEU A 128 -11.79 5.95 2.07
CA LEU A 128 -12.78 5.29 2.91
C LEU A 128 -12.20 4.94 4.28
N ALA A 129 -10.98 4.41 4.33
CA ALA A 129 -10.28 4.13 5.57
C ALA A 129 -10.13 5.36 6.47
N ALA A 130 -9.78 6.51 5.88
CA ALA A 130 -9.66 7.77 6.60
C ALA A 130 -11.01 8.27 7.13
N LEU A 131 -12.08 8.14 6.35
CA LEU A 131 -13.45 8.52 6.75
C LEU A 131 -13.97 7.68 7.93
N TYR A 132 -13.66 6.38 7.94
CA TYR A 132 -14.09 5.43 8.97
C TYR A 132 -13.08 5.23 10.10
N SER A 133 -12.09 6.12 10.21
CA SER A 133 -11.12 6.13 11.30
C SER A 133 -11.06 7.48 11.99
N GLU A 134 -10.47 7.50 13.17
CA GLU A 134 -10.33 8.69 14.00
C GLU A 134 -8.87 8.93 14.40
N LYS A 135 -8.58 10.15 14.87
CA LYS A 135 -7.29 10.52 15.47
C LYS A 135 -6.10 10.15 14.58
N TRP A 136 -5.05 9.58 15.16
CA TRP A 136 -3.81 9.22 14.46
C TRP A 136 -4.00 8.20 13.34
N THR A 137 -5.02 7.33 13.44
CA THR A 137 -5.32 6.35 12.39
C THR A 137 -5.76 7.06 11.10
N ARG A 138 -6.61 8.09 11.24
CA ARG A 138 -7.04 8.93 10.11
C ARG A 138 -5.85 9.66 9.48
N PHE A 139 -4.99 10.26 10.29
CA PHE A 139 -3.79 10.94 9.79
C PHE A 139 -2.85 9.99 9.05
N GLY A 140 -2.70 8.76 9.54
CA GLY A 140 -1.93 7.71 8.88
C GLY A 140 -2.46 7.40 7.48
N PHE A 141 -3.77 7.19 7.33
CA PHE A 141 -4.37 6.94 6.01
C PHE A 141 -4.32 8.15 5.09
N ILE A 142 -4.55 9.36 5.60
CA ILE A 142 -4.37 10.59 4.81
C ILE A 142 -2.93 10.71 4.30
N ALA A 143 -1.93 10.38 5.13
CA ALA A 143 -0.53 10.38 4.70
C ALA A 143 -0.28 9.37 3.56
N VAL A 144 -0.91 8.19 3.59
CA VAL A 144 -0.85 7.22 2.47
C VAL A 144 -1.48 7.80 1.19
N ILE A 145 -2.64 8.46 1.29
CA ILE A 145 -3.30 9.10 0.15
C ILE A 145 -2.38 10.18 -0.44
N VAL A 146 -1.83 11.05 0.40
CA VAL A 146 -0.92 12.13 -0.03
C VAL A 146 0.33 11.55 -0.70
N ALA A 147 0.91 10.47 -0.17
CA ALA A 147 2.03 9.78 -0.81
C ALA A 147 1.69 9.31 -2.24
N ASN A 148 0.52 8.72 -2.43
CA ASN A 148 0.05 8.26 -3.75
C ASN A 148 -0.20 9.45 -4.70
N ILE A 149 -0.83 10.53 -4.23
CA ILE A 149 -1.06 11.72 -5.05
C ILE A 149 0.27 12.35 -5.48
N ILE A 150 1.23 12.49 -4.56
CA ILE A 150 2.57 13.01 -4.89
C ILE A 150 3.24 12.12 -5.94
N TRP A 151 3.16 10.80 -5.79
CA TRP A 151 3.71 9.87 -6.76
C TRP A 151 3.06 10.03 -8.15
N ILE A 152 1.73 10.08 -8.24
CA ILE A 152 1.01 10.32 -9.50
C ILE A 152 1.46 11.65 -10.11
N VAL A 153 1.45 12.74 -9.33
CA VAL A 153 1.84 14.06 -9.83
C VAL A 153 3.27 14.03 -10.36
N LEU A 154 4.21 13.44 -9.64
CA LEU A 154 5.61 13.33 -10.10
C LEU A 154 5.72 12.46 -11.36
N ARG A 155 5.01 11.34 -11.43
CA ARG A 155 5.00 10.44 -12.59
C ARG A 155 4.42 11.12 -13.84
N GLU A 156 3.21 11.67 -13.74
CA GLU A 156 2.47 12.24 -14.87
C GLU A 156 3.02 13.61 -15.30
N SER A 157 3.41 14.47 -14.36
CA SER A 157 3.99 15.78 -14.71
C SER A 157 5.30 15.64 -15.46
N SER A 158 6.09 14.61 -15.16
CA SER A 158 7.33 14.35 -15.88
C SER A 158 7.09 14.08 -17.36
N GLN A 159 6.07 13.30 -17.71
CA GLN A 159 5.70 13.07 -19.10
C GLN A 159 5.20 14.35 -19.78
N LEU A 160 4.39 15.14 -19.07
CA LEU A 160 3.83 16.40 -19.57
C LEU A 160 4.92 17.45 -19.85
N PHE A 161 5.89 17.62 -18.97
CA PHE A 161 6.95 18.62 -19.10
C PHE A 161 8.02 18.25 -20.13
N PHE A 162 8.38 16.96 -20.22
CA PHE A 162 9.44 16.52 -21.12
C PHE A 162 8.93 16.02 -22.48
N GLY A 163 7.61 15.90 -22.66
CA GLY A 163 6.98 15.39 -23.89
C GLY A 163 7.31 13.94 -24.22
N ARG A 164 7.93 13.23 -23.27
CA ARG A 164 8.36 11.83 -23.38
C ARG A 164 8.42 11.21 -22.01
N GLU A 165 8.35 9.89 -21.96
CA GLU A 165 8.64 9.16 -20.74
C GLU A 165 10.10 9.33 -20.31
N ILE A 166 10.31 9.69 -19.04
CA ILE A 166 11.65 9.67 -18.44
C ILE A 166 12.13 8.22 -18.38
N PRO A 167 13.37 7.88 -18.75
CA PRO A 167 13.89 6.53 -18.61
C PRO A 167 13.91 6.05 -17.15
N VAL A 168 13.71 4.76 -16.93
CA VAL A 168 13.53 4.18 -15.58
C VAL A 168 14.72 4.44 -14.66
N GLU A 169 15.92 4.60 -15.22
CA GLU A 169 17.17 4.89 -14.52
C GLU A 169 17.21 6.26 -13.84
N TRP A 170 16.27 7.17 -14.18
CA TRP A 170 16.19 8.53 -13.64
C TRP A 170 14.87 8.80 -12.89
N ARG A 171 14.03 7.79 -12.70
CA ARG A 171 12.71 7.87 -12.03
C ARG A 171 12.82 7.77 -10.51
N PHE A 172 13.20 8.87 -9.85
CA PHE A 172 13.30 8.96 -8.37
C PHE A 172 11.95 9.22 -7.66
N ASP A 173 10.86 9.36 -8.40
CA ASP A 173 9.51 9.49 -7.85
C ASP A 173 9.11 8.31 -6.93
N ASN A 174 9.56 7.10 -7.26
CA ASN A 174 9.31 5.91 -6.46
C ASN A 174 10.05 5.96 -5.11
N ASP A 175 11.26 6.53 -5.06
CA ASP A 175 12.01 6.69 -3.82
C ASP A 175 11.28 7.64 -2.85
N VAL A 176 10.83 8.79 -3.36
CA VAL A 176 10.03 9.76 -2.58
C VAL A 176 8.75 9.08 -2.08
N TYR A 177 8.05 8.36 -2.96
CA TYR A 177 6.86 7.60 -2.60
C TYR A 177 7.13 6.59 -1.47
N HIS A 178 8.20 5.81 -1.55
CA HIS A 178 8.56 4.83 -0.52
C HIS A 178 8.88 5.47 0.82
N LEU A 179 9.64 6.56 0.85
CA LEU A 179 9.94 7.28 2.08
C LEU A 179 8.66 7.84 2.73
N LEU A 180 7.75 8.40 1.94
CA LEU A 180 6.46 8.88 2.44
C LEU A 180 5.60 7.73 2.99
N LEU A 181 5.61 6.57 2.31
CA LEU A 181 4.90 5.39 2.80
C LEU A 181 5.49 4.84 4.11
N ILE A 182 6.81 4.89 4.31
CA ILE A 182 7.44 4.50 5.59
C ILE A 182 6.91 5.38 6.73
N ILE A 183 6.84 6.69 6.52
CA ILE A 183 6.31 7.63 7.51
C ILE A 183 4.83 7.33 7.77
N ALA A 184 4.04 7.13 6.72
CA ALA A 184 2.62 6.84 6.84
C ALA A 184 2.34 5.53 7.59
N THR A 185 3.05 4.44 7.27
CA THR A 185 2.88 3.15 7.92
C THR A 185 3.37 3.16 9.37
N PHE A 186 4.41 3.94 9.69
CA PHE A 186 4.81 4.20 11.07
C PHE A 186 3.70 4.89 11.88
N ILE A 187 3.05 5.91 11.32
CA ILE A 187 1.93 6.62 11.97
C ILE A 187 0.76 5.65 12.23
N ILE A 188 0.42 4.80 11.24
CA ILE A 188 -0.61 3.77 11.39
C ILE A 188 -0.25 2.78 12.50
N TYR A 189 0.97 2.27 12.53
CA TYR A 189 1.42 1.37 13.60
C TYR A 189 1.33 2.02 14.99
N LEU A 190 1.74 3.29 15.10
CA LEU A 190 1.67 4.05 16.34
C LEU A 190 0.22 4.25 16.80
N SER A 191 -0.71 4.51 15.87
CA SER A 191 -2.13 4.68 16.18
C SER A 191 -2.75 3.39 16.74
N ILE A 192 -2.39 2.23 16.19
CA ILE A 192 -2.80 0.91 16.70
C ILE A 192 -2.31 0.71 18.13
N LYS A 193 -1.01 1.00 18.39
CA LYS A 193 -0.44 0.90 19.74
C LYS A 193 -1.21 1.74 20.76
N ARG A 194 -1.68 2.93 20.34
CA ARG A 194 -2.51 3.85 21.14
C ARG A 194 -3.96 3.40 21.28
N GLY A 195 -4.42 2.45 20.46
CA GLY A 195 -5.81 1.98 20.43
C GLY A 195 -6.76 2.91 19.66
N ASP A 196 -6.21 3.74 18.77
CA ASP A 196 -6.98 4.71 17.98
C ASP A 196 -7.65 4.07 16.75
N TRP A 197 -7.38 2.80 16.45
CA TRP A 197 -8.06 2.07 15.38
C TRP A 197 -9.30 1.36 15.94
N SER A 198 -10.48 1.84 15.54
CA SER A 198 -11.76 1.28 15.99
C SER A 198 -12.15 0.00 15.22
N TYR A 199 -12.34 -1.12 15.94
CA TYR A 199 -12.74 -2.41 15.37
C TYR A 199 -14.25 -2.62 15.37
N PRO A 200 -14.82 -3.33 14.37
CA PRO A 200 -16.18 -3.89 14.48
C PRO A 200 -16.38 -4.55 15.84
N LYS A 201 -17.48 -4.25 16.52
CA LYS A 201 -17.82 -5.00 17.74
C LYS A 201 -18.22 -6.41 17.28
N THR A 202 -17.50 -7.42 17.77
CA THR A 202 -17.94 -8.83 17.71
C THR A 202 -19.20 -9.02 18.53
#